data_AF-U4V465-F1
#
_entry.id   AF-U4V465-F1
#
_cell.length_a   1.000
_cell.length_b   1.000
_cell.length_c   1.000
_cell.angle_alpha   90.00
_cell.angle_beta   90.00
_cell.angle_gamma   90.00
#
_symmetry.space_group_name_H-M   'P 1'
#
loop_
_entity.id
_entity.type
_entity.pdbx_description
1 polymer ?
#
loop_
_entity_poly.entity_id
_entity_poly.type
_entity_poly.pdbx_seq_one_letter_code
_entity_poly.pdbx_strand_id
1 'polypeptide(L)'
;MIGELSDQGRALSKEKGQGFVADVWMENDGIKLDRRDAHELWQGLDHNITHILSKKEAAKTHTCDHDELIVSHHDIEVIGRCLVLQKRDFFEFGATYVVWSGKGNAIKKRVDKHHAPYAWRPTSKRLQSIGADQSN
;
A
#
# COMPACT_ATOMS: atom_id res chain seq x y z
N MET A 1 4.27 -6.45 -2.83
CA MET A 1 4.20 -5.34 -3.81
C MET A 1 3.34 -4.26 -3.20
N ILE A 2 3.68 -3.01 -3.45
CA ILE A 2 2.94 -1.83 -2.99
C ILE A 2 2.51 -1.05 -4.23
N GLY A 3 1.29 -0.50 -4.18
CA GLY A 3 0.80 0.47 -5.15
C GLY A 3 0.72 1.84 -4.49
N GLU A 4 1.09 2.88 -5.25
CA GLU A 4 1.01 4.27 -4.84
C GLU A 4 0.29 5.10 -5.91
N LEU A 5 -0.46 6.10 -5.45
CA LEU A 5 -1.04 7.12 -6.32
C LEU A 5 -0.16 8.37 -6.22
N SER A 6 0.62 8.65 -7.26
CA SER A 6 1.40 9.87 -7.41
C SER A 6 0.68 10.88 -8.31
N ASP A 7 1.27 12.07 -8.47
CA ASP A 7 0.86 13.09 -9.41
C ASP A 7 0.95 12.63 -10.88
N GLN A 8 1.90 11.73 -11.18
CA GLN A 8 2.11 11.15 -12.51
C GLN A 8 1.23 9.91 -12.77
N GLY A 9 0.43 9.47 -11.80
CA GLY A 9 -0.47 8.34 -11.92
C GLY A 9 -0.19 7.23 -10.91
N ARG A 10 -0.56 5.99 -11.23
CA ARG A 10 -0.44 4.86 -10.31
C ARG A 10 0.88 4.13 -10.50
N ALA A 11 1.73 4.19 -9.48
CA ALA A 11 3.03 3.52 -9.46
C ALA A 11 2.98 2.16 -8.75
N LEU A 12 3.87 1.23 -9.15
CA LEU A 12 4.01 -0.10 -8.55
C LEU A 12 5.45 -0.39 -8.13
N SER A 13 5.63 -0.80 -6.86
CA SER A 13 6.95 -1.13 -6.29
C SER A 13 7.62 -2.35 -6.90
N LYS A 14 6.87 -3.15 -7.67
CA LYS A 14 7.36 -4.29 -8.42
C LYS A 14 6.65 -4.37 -9.77
N GLU A 15 7.40 -4.63 -10.82
CA GLU A 15 6.84 -4.93 -12.15
C GLU A 15 5.91 -6.16 -12.12
N LYS A 16 6.26 -7.21 -11.36
CA LYS A 16 5.54 -8.51 -11.34
C LYS A 16 5.05 -8.90 -9.95
N GLY A 17 3.89 -9.55 -9.90
CA GLY A 17 3.26 -10.11 -8.70
C GLY A 17 1.86 -9.52 -8.40
N GLN A 18 1.15 -10.17 -7.47
CA GLN A 18 -0.20 -9.82 -6.98
C GLN A 18 -1.35 -9.85 -8.03
N GLY A 19 -1.08 -10.31 -9.26
CA GLY A 19 -2.09 -10.68 -10.28
C GLY A 19 -3.22 -9.66 -10.44
N PHE A 20 -4.46 -10.15 -10.41
CA PHE A 20 -5.69 -9.37 -10.59
C PHE A 20 -5.78 -8.11 -9.71
N VAL A 21 -5.30 -8.13 -8.47
CA VAL A 21 -5.36 -6.97 -7.57
C VAL A 21 -4.50 -5.81 -8.09
N ALA A 22 -3.36 -6.15 -8.70
CA ALA A 22 -2.48 -5.18 -9.34
C ALA A 22 -3.12 -4.59 -10.60
N ASP A 23 -3.78 -5.44 -11.39
CA ASP A 23 -4.38 -5.03 -12.65
C ASP A 23 -5.58 -4.10 -12.39
N VAL A 24 -6.44 -4.46 -11.43
CA VAL A 24 -7.53 -3.58 -10.97
C VAL A 24 -7.00 -2.27 -10.38
N TRP A 25 -5.89 -2.29 -9.66
CA TRP A 25 -5.26 -1.07 -9.14
C TRP A 25 -4.92 -0.11 -10.28
N MET A 26 -4.31 -0.60 -11.37
CA MET A 26 -3.90 0.24 -12.50
C MET A 26 -5.08 0.75 -13.32
N GLU A 27 -6.17 -0.02 -13.44
CA GLU A 27 -7.31 0.34 -14.31
C GLU A 27 -8.27 1.37 -13.69
N ASN A 28 -8.24 1.56 -12.37
CA ASN A 28 -9.32 2.21 -11.62
C ASN A 28 -9.54 3.71 -11.90
N ASP A 29 -8.63 4.40 -12.61
CA ASP A 29 -8.73 5.84 -12.91
C ASP A 29 -9.02 6.16 -14.39
N GLY A 30 -9.28 5.13 -15.21
CA GLY A 30 -9.48 5.31 -16.65
C GLY A 30 -8.20 5.61 -17.45
N ILE A 31 -7.06 5.75 -16.75
CA ILE A 31 -5.73 5.81 -17.34
C ILE A 31 -5.17 4.40 -17.33
N LYS A 32 -4.99 3.80 -18.50
CA LYS A 32 -4.45 2.45 -18.64
C LYS A 32 -2.92 2.51 -18.70
N LEU A 33 -2.30 2.64 -17.53
CA LEU A 33 -0.86 2.37 -17.39
C LEU A 33 -0.67 0.85 -17.35
N ASP A 34 0.26 0.34 -18.14
CA ASP A 34 0.66 -1.06 -18.01
C ASP A 34 1.60 -1.25 -16.80
N ARG A 35 1.89 -2.51 -16.46
CA ARG A 35 2.70 -2.84 -15.28
C ARG A 35 4.13 -2.34 -15.36
N ARG A 36 4.68 -2.26 -16.56
CA ARG A 36 6.05 -1.81 -16.79
C ARG A 36 6.10 -0.30 -16.58
N ASP A 37 5.19 0.43 -17.21
CA ASP A 37 5.12 1.88 -17.11
C ASP A 37 4.80 2.32 -15.66
N ALA A 38 3.91 1.60 -14.96
CA ALA A 38 3.65 1.82 -13.53
C ALA A 38 4.88 1.53 -12.65
N HIS A 39 5.73 0.56 -13.04
CA HIS A 39 6.97 0.30 -12.33
C HIS A 39 8.04 1.35 -12.63
N GLU A 40 8.11 1.85 -13.87
CA GLU A 40 8.99 2.95 -14.24
C GLU A 40 8.65 4.23 -13.47
N LEU A 41 7.36 4.55 -13.31
CA LEU A 41 6.92 5.64 -12.43
C LEU A 41 7.44 5.46 -11.00
N TRP A 42 7.43 4.24 -10.47
CA TRP A 42 7.96 3.95 -9.14
C TRP A 42 9.46 4.22 -9.03
N GLN A 43 10.25 3.89 -10.05
CA GLN A 43 11.70 4.15 -10.04
C GLN A 43 12.04 5.64 -9.99
N GLY A 44 11.11 6.50 -10.44
CA GLY A 44 11.23 7.95 -10.30
C GLY A 44 10.86 8.47 -8.91
N LEU A 45 10.32 7.63 -8.03
CA LEU A 45 9.98 7.98 -6.65
C LEU A 45 11.15 7.64 -5.72
N ASP A 46 11.48 8.57 -4.82
CA ASP A 46 12.54 8.39 -3.82
C ASP A 46 11.99 7.63 -2.60
N HIS A 47 11.67 6.34 -2.78
CA HIS A 47 11.13 5.48 -1.74
C HIS A 47 12.13 4.42 -1.29
N ASN A 48 12.48 4.45 -0.01
CA ASN A 48 13.31 3.41 0.59
C ASN A 48 12.45 2.19 1.00
N ILE A 49 12.26 1.26 0.05
CA ILE A 49 11.43 0.06 0.25
C ILE A 49 12.23 -1.23 0.13
N THR A 50 12.10 -2.11 1.12
CA THR A 50 12.69 -3.45 1.12
C THR A 50 11.61 -4.52 1.06
N HIS A 51 11.72 -5.42 0.08
CA HIS A 51 10.81 -6.56 -0.08
C HIS A 51 11.43 -7.86 0.44
N ILE A 52 10.85 -8.45 1.50
CA ILE A 52 11.25 -9.74 2.06
C ILE A 52 10.26 -10.82 1.60
N LEU A 53 10.69 -11.66 0.66
CA LEU A 53 9.78 -12.63 0.00
C LEU A 53 10.03 -14.08 0.40
N SER A 54 11.25 -14.42 0.81
CA SER A 54 11.62 -15.79 1.09
C SER A 54 11.58 -16.08 2.59
N LYS A 55 11.25 -17.33 2.95
CA LYS A 55 11.33 -17.81 4.33
C LYS A 55 12.74 -17.67 4.91
N LYS A 56 13.78 -17.84 4.07
CA LYS A 56 15.18 -17.72 4.48
C LYS A 56 15.52 -16.31 4.93
N GLU A 57 15.10 -15.29 4.16
CA GLU A 57 15.33 -13.89 4.53
C GLU A 57 14.45 -13.47 5.70
N ALA A 58 13.22 -13.98 5.77
CA ALA A 58 12.30 -13.71 6.89
C ALA A 58 12.79 -14.26 8.24
N ALA A 59 13.60 -15.31 8.23
CA ALA A 59 14.18 -15.90 9.44
C ALA A 59 15.31 -15.06 10.06
N LYS A 60 15.75 -13.99 9.40
CA LYS A 60 16.77 -13.06 9.92
C LYS A 60 16.11 -11.92 10.69
N THR A 61 16.84 -11.36 11.65
CA THR A 61 16.51 -10.06 12.25
C THR A 61 16.94 -8.95 11.29
N HIS A 62 16.05 -8.01 11.02
CA HIS A 62 16.32 -6.86 10.16
C HIS A 62 16.42 -5.58 10.98
N THR A 63 17.22 -4.64 10.52
CA THR A 63 17.31 -3.28 11.09
C THR A 63 16.85 -2.26 10.07
N CYS A 64 16.23 -1.17 10.52
CA CYS A 64 15.73 -0.13 9.62
C CYS A 64 15.61 1.25 10.28
N ASP A 65 15.73 2.28 9.48
CA ASP A 65 15.53 3.68 9.83
C ASP A 65 14.07 4.15 9.66
N HIS A 66 13.74 5.30 10.22
CA HIS A 66 12.36 5.83 10.28
C HIS A 66 11.72 6.11 8.92
N ASP A 67 12.53 6.30 7.88
CA ASP A 67 12.14 6.61 6.52
C ASP A 67 12.04 5.36 5.63
N GLU A 68 12.27 4.18 6.19
CA GLU A 68 12.18 2.91 5.45
C GLU A 68 10.78 2.27 5.52
N LEU A 69 10.47 1.49 4.50
CA LEU A 69 9.30 0.61 4.44
C LEU A 69 9.76 -0.84 4.18
N ILE A 70 9.50 -1.73 5.13
CA ILE A 70 9.70 -3.18 4.93
C ILE A 70 8.37 -3.84 4.58
N VAL A 71 8.37 -4.63 3.51
CA VAL A 71 7.20 -5.39 3.06
C VAL A 71 7.54 -6.87 2.97
N SER A 72 6.92 -7.68 3.82
CA SER A 72 7.23 -9.09 3.96
C SER A 72 6.02 -10.00 3.72
N HIS A 73 6.21 -11.10 3.00
CA HIS A 73 5.20 -12.17 2.88
C HIS A 73 5.18 -13.11 4.10
N HIS A 74 6.07 -12.90 5.05
CA HIS A 74 6.22 -13.67 6.29
C HIS A 74 6.21 -12.73 7.48
N ASP A 75 5.89 -13.24 8.66
CA ASP A 75 6.13 -12.49 9.89
C ASP A 75 7.64 -12.43 10.13
N ILE A 76 8.13 -11.25 10.50
CA ILE A 76 9.56 -10.95 10.61
C ILE A 76 9.86 -10.19 11.90
N GLU A 77 11.09 -10.34 12.36
CA GLU A 77 11.63 -9.54 13.44
C GLU A 77 12.38 -8.32 12.87
N VAL A 78 12.03 -7.14 13.36
CA VAL A 78 12.61 -5.87 12.91
C VAL A 78 12.95 -5.00 14.12
N ILE A 79 14.18 -4.49 14.15
CA ILE A 79 14.67 -3.54 15.13
C ILE A 79 14.83 -2.18 14.45
N GLY A 80 13.93 -1.24 14.75
CA GLY A 80 13.96 0.08 14.11
C GLY A 80 12.65 0.84 14.26
N ARG A 81 12.58 2.00 13.62
CA ARG A 81 11.37 2.86 13.61
C ARG A 81 10.68 2.92 12.24
N CYS A 82 11.08 2.07 11.31
CA CYS A 82 10.44 1.95 10.01
C CYS A 82 9.00 1.44 10.11
N LEU A 83 8.26 1.62 9.02
CA LEU A 83 7.01 0.89 8.87
C LEU A 83 7.29 -0.53 8.37
N VAL A 84 6.59 -1.50 8.95
CA VAL A 84 6.63 -2.91 8.50
C VAL A 84 5.23 -3.38 8.12
N LEU A 85 5.04 -3.82 6.88
CA LEU A 85 3.87 -4.56 6.42
C LEU A 85 4.24 -6.03 6.24
N GLN A 86 3.66 -6.92 7.03
CA GLN A 86 4.00 -8.33 7.06
C GLN A 86 2.76 -9.22 6.94
N LYS A 87 2.97 -10.53 6.93
CA LYS A 87 1.91 -11.52 6.71
C LYS A 87 0.67 -11.29 7.58
N ARG A 88 0.84 -11.04 8.88
CA ARG A 88 -0.29 -10.73 9.79
C ARG A 88 -1.09 -9.49 9.36
N ASP A 89 -0.44 -8.42 8.90
CA ASP A 89 -1.11 -7.20 8.45
C ASP A 89 -1.98 -7.49 7.21
N PHE A 90 -1.47 -8.28 6.25
CA PHE A 90 -2.25 -8.64 5.06
C PHE A 90 -3.41 -9.58 5.37
N PHE A 91 -3.24 -10.50 6.34
CA PHE A 91 -4.31 -11.37 6.80
C PHE A 91 -5.42 -10.58 7.49
N GLU A 92 -5.06 -9.57 8.29
CA GLU A 92 -6.00 -8.79 9.06
C GLU A 92 -6.71 -7.71 8.22
N PHE A 93 -5.97 -7.05 7.32
CA PHE A 93 -6.44 -5.83 6.65
C PHE A 93 -6.64 -5.97 5.14
N GLY A 94 -6.18 -7.07 4.53
CA GLY A 94 -6.22 -7.28 3.09
C GLY A 94 -5.32 -6.30 2.32
N ALA A 95 -5.80 -5.84 1.16
CA ALA A 95 -5.07 -4.86 0.35
C ALA A 95 -4.92 -3.53 1.11
N THR A 96 -3.68 -3.07 1.25
CA THR A 96 -3.29 -1.84 1.92
C THR A 96 -2.59 -0.92 0.93
N TYR A 97 -2.85 0.39 1.01
CA TYR A 97 -2.17 1.40 0.20
C TYR A 97 -1.38 2.34 1.11
N VAL A 98 -0.37 2.99 0.53
CA VAL A 98 0.48 3.95 1.22
C VAL A 98 0.20 5.34 0.64
N VAL A 99 0.17 6.36 1.49
CA VAL A 99 0.05 7.77 1.07
C VAL A 99 1.33 8.49 1.44
N TRP A 100 1.96 9.13 0.45
CA TRP A 100 3.16 9.94 0.65
C TRP A 100 2.79 11.43 0.68
N SER A 101 3.29 12.20 1.66
CA SER A 101 2.76 13.55 1.95
C SER A 101 3.75 14.71 1.80
N GLY A 102 4.92 14.51 1.17
CA GLY A 102 5.86 15.60 0.91
C GLY A 102 6.63 16.15 2.11
N LYS A 103 6.26 15.78 3.35
CA LYS A 103 6.91 16.21 4.60
C LYS A 103 7.49 15.06 5.43
N GLY A 104 7.51 13.85 4.87
CA GLY A 104 7.91 12.61 5.55
C GLY A 104 6.92 11.47 5.35
N ASN A 105 7.31 10.29 5.82
CA ASN A 105 6.59 9.03 5.60
C ASN A 105 5.46 8.84 6.62
N ALA A 106 4.24 9.21 6.25
CA ALA A 106 3.04 8.92 7.04
C ALA A 106 2.26 7.78 6.40
N ILE A 107 2.70 6.55 6.63
CA ILE A 107 2.05 5.38 6.05
C ILE A 107 0.81 5.00 6.86
N LYS A 108 -0.37 5.28 6.30
CA LYS A 108 -1.65 4.94 6.91
C LYS A 108 -2.00 3.47 6.66
N LYS A 109 -1.64 2.61 7.61
CA LYS A 109 -2.21 1.26 7.67
C LYS A 109 -3.71 1.35 7.92
N ARG A 110 -4.44 0.32 7.49
CA ARG A 110 -5.79 0.09 8.00
C ARG A 110 -5.68 -0.15 9.51
N VAL A 111 -6.27 0.72 10.32
CA VAL A 111 -6.26 0.61 11.80
C VAL A 111 -7.40 -0.26 12.30
N ASP A 112 -8.47 -0.43 11.51
CA ASP A 112 -9.56 -1.35 11.80
C ASP A 112 -10.17 -1.92 10.49
N LYS A 113 -10.86 -3.07 10.58
CA LYS A 113 -11.45 -3.75 9.42
C LYS A 113 -12.66 -3.02 8.82
N HIS A 114 -13.30 -2.14 9.59
CA HIS A 114 -14.60 -1.52 9.28
C HIS A 114 -14.49 -0.11 8.66
N HIS A 115 -13.36 0.57 8.86
CA HIS A 115 -13.05 1.90 8.39
C HIS A 115 -11.74 1.86 7.63
N ALA A 116 -11.79 1.27 6.43
CA ALA A 116 -10.75 1.53 5.46
C ALA A 116 -10.76 3.04 5.19
N PRO A 117 -9.68 3.80 5.46
CA PRO A 117 -9.55 5.06 4.78
C PRO A 117 -9.55 4.70 3.29
N TYR A 118 -10.52 5.16 2.52
CA TYR A 118 -10.42 5.00 1.08
C TYR A 118 -9.37 6.02 0.61
N ALA A 119 -8.36 5.55 -0.15
CA ALA A 119 -7.39 6.44 -0.80
C ALA A 119 -8.08 7.50 -1.67
N TRP A 120 -9.25 7.13 -2.16
CA TRP A 120 -10.12 7.93 -3.00
C TRP A 120 -11.43 8.21 -2.26
N ARG A 121 -11.85 9.47 -2.16
CA ARG A 121 -13.22 9.80 -1.75
C ARG A 121 -14.16 9.43 -2.89
N PRO A 122 -15.16 8.55 -2.69
CA PRO A 122 -16.10 8.26 -3.75
C PRO A 122 -16.85 9.50 -4.20
N THR A 123 -16.72 9.87 -5.47
CA THR A 123 -17.60 10.87 -6.10
C THR A 123 -18.98 10.31 -6.40
N SER A 124 -19.19 9.00 -6.23
CA SER A 124 -20.50 8.39 -6.41
C SER A 124 -21.42 8.73 -5.23
N LYS A 125 -22.63 9.20 -5.56
CA LYS A 125 -23.71 9.53 -4.62
C LYS A 125 -24.15 8.39 -3.68
N ARG A 126 -23.54 7.20 -3.77
CA ARG A 126 -23.98 5.98 -3.06
C ARG A 126 -23.72 5.99 -1.55
N LEU A 127 -22.94 6.95 -1.04
CA LEU A 127 -22.79 7.17 0.40
C LEU A 127 -23.81 8.16 0.99
N GLN A 128 -24.57 8.90 0.16
CA GLN A 128 -25.64 9.76 0.69
C GLN A 128 -26.81 8.96 1.28
N SER A 129 -26.91 7.66 0.99
CA SER A 129 -28.01 6.81 1.46
C SER A 129 -27.71 5.96 2.70
N ILE A 130 -26.54 6.11 3.34
CA ILE A 130 -26.21 5.37 4.58
C ILE A 130 -26.12 6.33 5.80
N GLY A 131 -26.50 7.61 5.61
CA GLY A 131 -26.52 8.64 6.66
C GLY A 131 -27.90 9.25 6.90
N ALA A 132 -28.98 8.59 6.48
CA ALA A 132 -30.35 9.04 6.72
C ALA A 132 -31.17 7.92 7.39
N ASP A 133 -30.68 7.43 8.52
CA ASP A 133 -31.54 6.97 9.61
C ASP A 133 -30.64 6.72 10.82
N GLN A 134 -30.69 7.64 11.77
CA GLN A 134 -30.95 7.41 13.20
C GLN A 134 -30.72 8.75 13.92
N SER A 135 -31.71 9.64 13.77
CA SER A 135 -31.99 10.68 14.75
C SER A 135 -33.18 10.21 15.59
N ASN A 136 -32.91 9.76 16.82
CA ASN A 136 -33.62 10.15 18.04
C ASN A 136 -32.92 9.58 19.27
#